data_AF-A0A0R1XAI0-F1
#
_entry.id   AF-A0A0R1XAI0-F1
#
_cell.length_a   1.000
_cell.length_b   1.000
_cell.length_c   1.000
_cell.angle_alpha   90.00
_cell.angle_beta   90.00
_cell.angle_gamma   90.00
#
_symmetry.space_group_name_H-M   'P 1'
#
loop_
_entity.id
_entity.type
_entity.pdbx_description
1 polymer ?
#
loop_
_entity_poly.entity_id
_entity_poly.type
_entity_poly.pdbx_seq_one_letter_code
_entity_poly.pdbx_strand_id
1 'polypeptide(L)'
;MIKGTSDMQQRTHHRKRRIWLVIILIILGIWGIHRYGSLNNRLTSAWNKIIYTSNGNVSIAVYSPKTHRVYSAANKPNHKFHAASTVKVAILAGILLKQPSGLTAHQESLANAMIEQSDNTATTELFENYLGKQAGLQQTFDKFGMTDSTARENWGLSTTTPRDQIKLLNNIFYKSDILSSQQQQTIRSLMSNVDADQTWGISADSNNFAIKNGWLSYEGSGWIVNSIGYVKNNNGTDYTIAVYTDNNSSMAGGQQTIEQLARVTKNAMK
;
A
#
# COMPACT_ATOMS: atom_id res chain seq x y z
N MET A 1 -5.26 -5.35 73.21
CA MET A 1 -5.91 -4.74 72.02
C MET A 1 -4.83 -4.03 71.19
N ILE A 2 -5.11 -3.69 69.92
CA ILE A 2 -4.21 -3.11 68.89
C ILE A 2 -3.65 -4.17 67.92
N LYS A 3 -4.53 -4.71 67.06
CA LYS A 3 -4.17 -5.41 65.82
C LYS A 3 -4.91 -4.84 64.59
N GLY A 4 -5.50 -3.65 64.73
CA GLY A 4 -6.46 -3.09 63.77
C GLY A 4 -5.96 -1.93 62.89
N THR A 5 -4.79 -1.34 63.18
CA THR A 5 -4.33 -0.12 62.50
C THR A 5 -3.45 -0.39 61.27
N SER A 6 -2.67 -1.47 61.22
CA SER A 6 -1.76 -1.74 60.09
C SER A 6 -2.47 -2.29 58.86
N ASP A 7 -3.50 -3.13 59.03
CA ASP A 7 -4.29 -3.69 57.92
C ASP A 7 -5.11 -2.59 57.20
N MET A 8 -5.58 -1.60 57.97
CA MET A 8 -6.33 -0.46 57.43
C MET A 8 -5.45 0.48 56.58
N GLN A 9 -4.21 0.72 57.00
CA GLN A 9 -3.24 1.52 56.24
C GLN A 9 -2.77 0.79 54.96
N GLN A 10 -2.58 -0.53 54.99
CA GLN A 10 -2.23 -1.29 53.79
C GLN A 10 -3.38 -1.33 52.77
N ARG A 11 -4.63 -1.51 53.23
CA ARG A 11 -5.81 -1.49 52.34
C ARG A 11 -6.03 -0.13 51.68
N THR A 12 -5.82 0.96 52.41
CA THR A 12 -5.93 2.32 51.86
C THR A 12 -4.82 2.64 50.85
N HIS A 13 -3.58 2.21 51.10
CA HIS A 13 -2.50 2.32 50.12
C HIS A 13 -2.75 1.50 48.85
N HIS A 14 -3.22 0.26 48.97
CA HIS A 14 -3.58 -0.57 47.82
C HIS A 14 -4.72 0.02 46.99
N ARG A 15 -5.75 0.59 47.65
CA ARG A 15 -6.88 1.24 46.97
C ARG A 15 -6.44 2.49 46.22
N LYS A 16 -5.59 3.33 46.83
CA LYS A 16 -5.00 4.51 46.16
C LYS A 16 -4.17 4.10 44.94
N ARG A 17 -3.31 3.08 45.04
CA ARG A 17 -2.52 2.57 43.89
C ARG A 17 -3.39 2.05 42.76
N ARG A 18 -4.46 1.30 43.06
CA ARG A 18 -5.41 0.83 42.04
C ARG A 18 -6.15 1.98 41.34
N ILE A 19 -6.57 2.99 42.08
CA ILE A 19 -7.22 4.19 41.50
C ILE A 19 -6.25 4.95 40.58
N TRP A 20 -5.00 5.14 41.01
CA TRP A 20 -3.97 5.77 40.19
C TRP A 20 -3.67 5.00 38.89
N LEU A 21 -3.60 3.67 38.95
CA LEU A 21 -3.41 2.82 37.76
C LEU A 21 -4.58 2.93 36.77
N VAL A 22 -5.82 2.98 37.27
CA VAL A 22 -7.01 3.15 36.42
C VAL A 22 -7.03 4.54 35.76
N ILE A 23 -6.68 5.59 36.49
CA ILE A 23 -6.58 6.96 35.94
C ILE A 23 -5.50 7.03 34.85
N ILE A 24 -4.33 6.42 35.07
CA ILE A 24 -3.27 6.36 34.06
C ILE A 24 -3.74 5.62 32.81
N LEU A 25 -4.43 4.49 32.94
CA LEU A 25 -4.98 3.74 31.81
C LEU A 25 -6.04 4.53 31.04
N ILE A 26 -6.90 5.28 31.74
CA ILE A 26 -7.90 6.16 31.12
C ILE A 26 -7.22 7.31 30.39
N ILE A 27 -6.22 7.97 31.00
CA ILE A 27 -5.45 9.05 30.35
C ILE A 27 -4.72 8.51 29.12
N LEU A 28 -4.06 7.36 29.20
CA LEU A 28 -3.40 6.71 28.05
C LEU A 28 -4.40 6.34 26.96
N GLY A 29 -5.60 5.86 27.32
CA GLY A 29 -6.70 5.60 26.39
C GLY A 29 -7.19 6.86 25.69
N ILE A 30 -7.40 7.95 26.44
CA ILE A 30 -7.84 9.25 25.91
C ILE A 30 -6.76 9.89 25.04
N TRP A 31 -5.49 9.82 25.43
CA TRP A 31 -4.35 10.33 24.64
C TRP A 31 -4.16 9.53 23.35
N GLY A 32 -4.34 8.21 23.42
CA GLY A 32 -4.45 7.36 22.25
C GLY A 32 -5.54 7.88 21.31
N ILE A 33 -6.80 7.90 21.77
CA ILE A 33 -7.98 8.29 20.98
C ILE A 33 -7.79 9.68 20.31
N HIS A 34 -7.26 10.68 21.00
CA HIS A 34 -7.03 12.02 20.42
C HIS A 34 -5.94 12.03 19.34
N ARG A 35 -4.84 11.31 19.54
CA ARG A 35 -3.76 11.22 18.55
C ARG A 35 -4.19 10.40 17.33
N TYR A 36 -5.08 9.41 17.51
CA TYR A 36 -5.63 8.57 16.43
C TYR A 36 -6.69 9.29 15.59
N GLY A 37 -7.57 10.09 16.20
CA GLY A 37 -8.50 10.95 15.48
C GLY A 37 -7.78 11.97 14.58
N SER A 38 -6.58 12.42 14.99
CA SER A 38 -5.82 13.41 14.22
C SER A 38 -5.32 12.92 12.86
N LEU A 39 -4.83 11.67 12.73
CA LEU A 39 -4.22 11.22 11.47
C LEU A 39 -5.29 10.96 10.41
N ASN A 40 -6.39 10.30 10.80
CA ASN A 40 -7.52 10.10 9.89
C ASN A 40 -8.04 11.45 9.37
N ASN A 41 -8.30 12.40 10.28
CA ASN A 41 -8.82 13.72 9.91
C ASN A 41 -7.83 14.53 9.05
N ARG A 42 -6.53 14.45 9.34
CA ARG A 42 -5.48 15.08 8.51
C ARG A 42 -5.46 14.50 7.10
N LEU A 43 -5.44 13.18 6.96
CA LEU A 43 -5.41 12.51 5.66
C LEU A 43 -6.69 12.77 4.87
N THR A 44 -7.86 12.56 5.45
CA THR A 44 -9.13 12.77 4.76
C THR A 44 -9.31 14.24 4.37
N SER A 45 -9.01 15.19 5.25
CA SER A 45 -9.06 16.61 4.92
C SER A 45 -8.10 16.98 3.79
N ALA A 46 -6.90 16.40 3.77
CA ALA A 46 -5.90 16.63 2.73
C ALA A 46 -6.33 16.06 1.37
N TRP A 47 -6.93 14.87 1.36
CA TRP A 47 -7.33 14.18 0.13
C TRP A 47 -8.63 14.71 -0.47
N ASN A 48 -9.62 15.04 0.37
CA ASN A 48 -10.98 15.37 -0.09
C ASN A 48 -10.98 16.49 -1.13
N LYS A 49 -10.19 17.55 -0.93
CA LYS A 49 -10.12 18.65 -1.89
C LYS A 49 -9.70 18.14 -3.27
N ILE A 50 -8.67 17.31 -3.35
CA ILE A 50 -8.15 16.80 -4.62
C ILE A 50 -9.18 15.83 -5.24
N ILE A 51 -9.58 14.82 -4.48
CA ILE A 51 -10.46 13.72 -4.94
C ILE A 51 -11.81 14.22 -5.46
N TYR A 52 -12.44 15.18 -4.79
CA TYR A 52 -13.76 15.68 -5.18
C TYR A 52 -13.72 16.74 -6.29
N THR A 53 -12.55 17.29 -6.61
CA THR A 53 -12.38 18.22 -7.75
C THR A 53 -11.77 17.56 -8.99
N SER A 54 -11.36 16.30 -8.90
CA SER A 54 -10.87 15.52 -10.04
C SER A 54 -12.01 15.18 -11.00
N ASN A 55 -11.78 15.33 -12.30
CA ASN A 55 -12.75 14.99 -13.35
C ASN A 55 -12.90 13.48 -13.58
N GLY A 56 -11.93 12.66 -13.15
CA GLY A 56 -11.94 11.20 -13.25
C GLY A 56 -12.30 10.51 -11.94
N ASN A 57 -12.41 9.18 -11.96
CA ASN A 57 -12.53 8.42 -10.71
C ASN A 57 -11.16 8.37 -10.04
N VAL A 58 -11.11 8.61 -8.74
CA VAL A 58 -9.87 8.64 -7.95
C VAL A 58 -10.08 7.86 -6.67
N SER A 59 -9.12 7.01 -6.34
CA SER A 59 -9.09 6.28 -5.08
C SER A 59 -7.67 6.15 -4.56
N ILE A 60 -7.50 6.33 -3.25
CA ILE A 60 -6.23 6.21 -2.53
C ILE A 60 -6.40 5.31 -1.31
N ALA A 61 -5.39 4.50 -1.03
CA ALA A 61 -5.22 3.84 0.25
C ALA A 61 -3.78 3.98 0.75
N VAL A 62 -3.63 4.14 2.06
CA VAL A 62 -2.35 4.26 2.77
C VAL A 62 -2.39 3.40 4.01
N TYR A 63 -1.35 2.59 4.24
CA TYR A 63 -1.17 1.90 5.50
C TYR A 63 -0.05 2.54 6.33
N SER A 64 -0.35 2.79 7.60
CA SER A 64 0.60 3.33 8.57
C SER A 64 1.05 2.22 9.54
N PRO A 65 2.34 1.82 9.54
CA PRO A 65 2.87 0.84 10.48
C PRO A 65 2.81 1.34 11.93
N LYS A 66 2.85 2.66 12.14
CA LYS A 66 2.72 3.28 13.47
C LYS A 66 1.34 3.11 14.10
N THR A 67 0.29 3.10 13.28
CA THR A 67 -1.10 2.97 13.77
C THR A 67 -1.70 1.60 13.48
N HIS A 68 -1.03 0.77 12.67
CA HIS A 68 -1.53 -0.52 12.17
C HIS A 68 -2.89 -0.41 11.46
N ARG A 69 -3.09 0.68 10.72
CA ARG A 69 -4.37 0.99 10.05
C ARG A 69 -4.18 1.34 8.59
N VAL A 70 -5.19 0.98 7.81
CA VAL A 70 -5.38 1.43 6.43
C VAL A 70 -6.36 2.60 6.43
N TYR A 71 -5.94 3.73 5.86
CA TYR A 71 -6.76 4.91 5.59
C TYR A 71 -7.03 4.94 4.08
N SER A 72 -8.24 5.32 3.68
CA SER A 72 -8.60 5.40 2.27
C SER A 72 -9.64 6.47 2.00
N ALA A 73 -9.63 7.01 0.79
CA ALA A 73 -10.68 7.89 0.28
C ALA A 73 -10.89 7.64 -1.21
N ALA A 74 -12.11 7.87 -1.68
CA ALA A 74 -12.48 7.75 -3.09
C ALA A 74 -13.66 8.66 -3.43
N ASN A 75 -13.74 9.16 -4.66
CA ASN A 75 -14.93 9.87 -5.16
C ASN A 75 -16.01 8.91 -5.69
N LYS A 76 -15.63 7.66 -6.00
CA LYS A 76 -16.55 6.60 -6.42
C LYS A 76 -16.40 5.37 -5.53
N PRO A 77 -17.27 5.17 -4.54
CA PRO A 77 -17.22 4.02 -3.64
C PRO A 77 -17.28 2.69 -4.41
N ASN A 78 -16.57 1.68 -3.92
CA ASN A 78 -16.53 0.30 -4.46
C ASN A 78 -16.11 0.18 -5.94
N HIS A 79 -15.59 1.25 -6.55
CA HIS A 79 -15.09 1.21 -7.92
C HIS A 79 -13.80 0.38 -7.99
N LYS A 80 -13.77 -0.55 -8.94
CA LYS A 80 -12.59 -1.36 -9.24
C LYS A 80 -11.87 -0.75 -10.44
N PHE A 81 -10.56 -0.62 -10.33
CA PHE A 81 -9.72 0.01 -11.35
C PHE A 81 -8.95 -1.05 -12.13
N HIS A 82 -8.72 -0.82 -13.42
CA HIS A 82 -7.75 -1.62 -14.17
C HIS A 82 -6.34 -1.38 -13.62
N ALA A 83 -5.59 -2.46 -13.43
CA ALA A 83 -4.29 -2.41 -12.80
C ALA A 83 -3.23 -1.74 -13.67
N ALA A 84 -3.34 -1.86 -14.99
CA ALA A 84 -2.26 -1.54 -15.92
C ALA A 84 -0.94 -2.20 -15.42
N SER A 85 0.21 -1.54 -15.57
CA SER A 85 1.51 -2.10 -15.16
C SER A 85 1.71 -2.28 -13.65
N THR A 86 0.79 -1.86 -12.78
CA THR A 86 0.90 -2.15 -11.34
C THR A 86 0.73 -3.64 -11.03
N VAL A 87 0.02 -4.40 -11.88
CA VAL A 87 -0.16 -5.85 -11.73
C VAL A 87 1.15 -6.64 -11.79
N LYS A 88 2.19 -6.06 -12.38
CA LYS A 88 3.52 -6.66 -12.52
C LYS A 88 4.16 -6.99 -11.17
N VAL A 89 3.84 -6.22 -10.12
CA VAL A 89 4.28 -6.52 -8.75
C VAL A 89 3.65 -7.81 -8.24
N ALA A 90 2.35 -8.02 -8.51
CA ALA A 90 1.67 -9.26 -8.15
C ALA A 90 2.21 -10.44 -8.98
N ILE A 91 2.47 -10.26 -10.28
CA ILE A 91 3.07 -11.30 -11.14
C ILE A 91 4.41 -11.76 -10.54
N LEU A 92 5.31 -10.83 -10.22
CA LEU A 92 6.61 -11.16 -9.62
C LEU A 92 6.45 -11.90 -8.27
N ALA A 93 5.58 -11.38 -7.39
CA ALA A 93 5.34 -12.01 -6.09
C ALA A 93 4.80 -13.44 -6.24
N GLY A 94 3.89 -13.67 -7.18
CA GLY A 94 3.33 -15.00 -7.48
C GLY A 94 4.37 -15.98 -8.01
N ILE A 95 5.27 -15.54 -8.89
CA ILE A 95 6.36 -16.38 -9.42
C ILE A 95 7.33 -16.76 -8.29
N LEU A 96 7.72 -15.79 -7.46
CA LEU A 96 8.59 -16.04 -6.32
C LEU A 96 7.97 -17.05 -5.34
N LEU A 97 6.66 -16.97 -5.08
CA LEU A 97 5.95 -17.96 -4.25
C LEU A 97 5.97 -19.38 -4.84
N LYS A 98 5.98 -19.52 -6.17
CA LYS A 98 6.10 -20.82 -6.85
C LYS A 98 7.54 -21.34 -6.88
N GLN A 99 8.52 -20.47 -6.67
CA GLN A 99 9.95 -20.77 -6.78
C GLN A 99 10.70 -20.40 -5.48
N PRO A 100 10.54 -21.20 -4.42
CA PRO A 100 11.20 -20.92 -3.13
C PRO A 100 12.74 -20.96 -3.21
N SER A 101 13.30 -21.63 -4.23
CA SER A 101 14.74 -21.62 -4.54
C SER A 101 15.24 -20.32 -5.17
N GLY A 102 14.35 -19.39 -5.50
CA GLY A 102 14.68 -18.16 -6.24
C GLY A 102 14.44 -18.27 -7.74
N LEU A 103 14.60 -17.14 -8.42
CA LEU A 103 14.47 -17.02 -9.87
C LEU A 103 15.72 -17.59 -10.56
N THR A 104 15.54 -18.14 -11.76
CA THR A 104 16.67 -18.41 -12.67
C THR A 104 17.22 -17.10 -13.24
N ALA A 105 18.46 -17.10 -13.74
CA ALA A 105 19.09 -15.92 -14.35
C ALA A 105 18.23 -15.27 -15.46
N HIS A 106 17.55 -16.08 -16.27
CA HIS A 106 16.64 -15.59 -17.30
C HIS A 106 15.42 -14.89 -16.70
N GLN A 107 14.79 -15.50 -15.69
CA GLN A 107 13.66 -14.88 -15.00
C GLN A 107 14.06 -13.62 -14.22
N GLU A 108 15.28 -13.55 -13.69
CA GLU A 108 15.82 -12.33 -13.07
C GLU A 108 15.93 -11.19 -14.10
N SER A 109 16.47 -11.48 -15.28
CA SER A 109 16.53 -10.51 -16.39
C SER A 109 15.13 -10.01 -16.80
N LEU A 110 14.18 -10.93 -16.95
CA LEU A 110 12.79 -10.59 -17.26
C LEU A 110 12.14 -9.78 -16.12
N ALA A 111 12.39 -10.13 -14.86
CA ALA A 111 11.85 -9.42 -13.71
C ALA A 111 12.41 -7.99 -13.62
N ASN A 112 13.69 -7.82 -13.96
CA ASN A 112 14.33 -6.53 -14.07
C ASN A 112 13.64 -5.63 -15.09
N ALA A 113 13.55 -6.10 -16.34
CA ALA A 113 12.88 -5.37 -17.41
C ALA A 113 11.40 -5.10 -17.08
N MET A 114 10.70 -6.07 -16.48
CA MET A 114 9.30 -5.94 -16.10
C MET A 114 9.05 -4.89 -15.01
N ILE A 115 9.89 -4.83 -13.98
CA ILE A 115 9.67 -3.93 -12.84
C ILE A 115 10.32 -2.56 -13.07
N GLU A 116 11.59 -2.52 -13.46
CA GLU A 116 12.39 -1.30 -13.53
C GLU A 116 12.04 -0.45 -14.75
N GLN A 117 11.85 -1.08 -15.91
CA GLN A 117 11.53 -0.42 -17.19
C GLN A 117 10.05 -0.53 -17.56
N SER A 118 9.29 -1.32 -16.81
CA SER A 118 7.90 -1.63 -17.14
C SER A 118 7.72 -2.31 -18.52
N ASP A 119 8.67 -3.14 -18.96
CA ASP A 119 8.61 -3.86 -20.24
C ASP A 119 7.42 -4.84 -20.30
N ASN A 120 6.66 -4.81 -21.40
CA ASN A 120 5.45 -5.62 -21.57
C ASN A 120 5.72 -7.02 -22.15
N THR A 121 6.78 -7.18 -22.94
CA THR A 121 7.17 -8.47 -23.52
C THR A 121 7.66 -9.40 -22.40
N ALA A 122 8.56 -8.90 -21.54
CA ALA A 122 9.02 -9.59 -20.36
C ALA A 122 7.90 -9.92 -19.38
N THR A 123 6.93 -9.00 -19.22
CA THR A 123 5.73 -9.25 -18.41
C THR A 123 4.92 -10.41 -18.96
N THR A 124 4.65 -10.41 -20.26
CA THR A 124 3.86 -11.47 -20.91
C THR A 124 4.55 -12.81 -20.80
N GLU A 125 5.88 -12.88 -21.00
CA GLU A 125 6.62 -14.12 -20.83
C GLU A 125 6.54 -14.64 -19.38
N LEU A 126 6.77 -13.78 -18.39
CA LEU A 126 6.64 -14.12 -16.96
C LEU A 126 5.24 -14.61 -16.61
N PHE A 127 4.21 -13.90 -17.07
CA PHE A 127 2.82 -14.23 -16.86
C PHE A 127 2.44 -15.58 -17.48
N GLU A 128 2.80 -15.81 -18.74
CA GLU A 128 2.38 -16.98 -19.49
C GLU A 128 3.15 -18.24 -19.12
N ASN A 129 4.47 -18.14 -19.02
CA ASN A 129 5.34 -19.31 -18.93
C ASN A 129 5.69 -19.72 -17.50
N TYR A 130 5.61 -18.77 -16.54
CA TYR A 130 6.10 -19.02 -15.18
C TYR A 130 5.03 -18.81 -14.11
N LEU A 131 4.16 -17.81 -14.26
CA LEU A 131 3.07 -17.61 -13.31
C LEU A 131 1.92 -18.59 -13.54
N GLY A 132 1.65 -19.00 -14.78
CA GLY A 132 0.48 -19.82 -15.12
C GLY A 132 -0.76 -18.99 -15.49
N LYS A 133 -0.54 -17.88 -16.21
CA LYS A 133 -1.58 -17.04 -16.84
C LYS A 133 -2.59 -16.48 -15.84
N GLN A 134 -3.84 -16.26 -16.29
CA GLN A 134 -4.92 -15.71 -15.47
C GLN A 134 -5.12 -16.49 -14.17
N ALA A 135 -5.11 -17.84 -14.24
CA ALA A 135 -5.31 -18.69 -13.06
C ALA A 135 -4.19 -18.49 -12.02
N GLY A 136 -2.93 -18.42 -12.46
CA GLY A 136 -1.80 -18.14 -11.58
C GLY A 136 -1.84 -16.75 -10.95
N LEU A 137 -2.28 -15.74 -11.70
CA LEU A 137 -2.46 -14.40 -11.17
C LEU A 137 -3.62 -14.34 -10.15
N GLN A 138 -4.74 -15.02 -10.41
CA GLN A 138 -5.84 -15.09 -9.46
C GLN A 138 -5.42 -15.79 -8.16
N GLN A 139 -4.71 -16.92 -8.25
CA GLN A 139 -4.14 -17.61 -7.09
C GLN A 139 -3.23 -16.70 -6.28
N THR A 140 -2.50 -15.80 -6.95
CA THR A 140 -1.66 -14.82 -6.28
C THR A 140 -2.50 -13.80 -5.51
N PHE A 141 -3.52 -13.22 -6.14
CA PHE A 141 -4.47 -12.33 -5.45
C PHE A 141 -5.11 -13.00 -4.23
N ASP A 142 -5.58 -14.25 -4.40
CA ASP A 142 -6.20 -15.01 -3.32
C ASP A 142 -5.22 -15.26 -2.16
N LYS A 143 -3.96 -15.60 -2.46
CA LYS A 143 -2.91 -15.83 -1.45
C LYS A 143 -2.63 -14.58 -0.61
N PHE A 144 -2.64 -13.40 -1.23
CA PHE A 144 -2.48 -12.11 -0.53
C PHE A 144 -3.79 -11.56 0.04
N GLY A 145 -4.90 -12.30 -0.06
CA GLY A 145 -6.21 -11.89 0.43
C GLY A 145 -6.82 -10.72 -0.33
N MET A 146 -6.43 -10.51 -1.58
CA MET A 146 -6.91 -9.43 -2.47
C MET A 146 -8.28 -9.78 -3.08
N THR A 147 -9.30 -9.85 -2.22
CA THR A 147 -10.65 -10.34 -2.55
C THR A 147 -11.45 -9.47 -3.50
N ASP A 148 -11.07 -8.20 -3.67
CA ASP A 148 -11.68 -7.30 -4.65
C ASP A 148 -10.92 -7.27 -5.97
N SER A 149 -9.77 -7.95 -6.05
CA SER A 149 -8.98 -8.09 -7.28
C SER A 149 -9.43 -9.27 -8.13
N THR A 150 -9.40 -9.09 -9.45
CA THR A 150 -9.82 -10.11 -10.42
C THR A 150 -8.83 -10.16 -11.57
N ALA A 151 -8.21 -11.31 -11.77
CA ALA A 151 -7.26 -11.54 -12.85
C ALA A 151 -7.99 -11.65 -14.20
N ARG A 152 -7.31 -11.24 -15.27
CA ARG A 152 -7.76 -11.42 -16.66
C ARG A 152 -6.60 -11.96 -17.52
N GLU A 153 -6.94 -12.64 -18.61
CA GLU A 153 -5.95 -13.07 -19.62
C GLU A 153 -5.13 -11.88 -20.15
N ASN A 154 -5.80 -10.77 -20.47
CA ASN A 154 -5.10 -9.50 -20.65
C ASN A 154 -4.71 -8.96 -19.27
N TRP A 155 -3.50 -9.32 -18.83
CA TRP A 155 -3.02 -9.09 -17.46
C TRP A 155 -3.18 -7.63 -17.02
N GLY A 156 -2.98 -6.66 -17.92
CA GLY A 156 -3.08 -5.23 -17.61
C GLY A 156 -4.50 -4.75 -17.34
N LEU A 157 -5.51 -5.48 -17.86
CA LEU A 157 -6.93 -5.22 -17.62
C LEU A 157 -7.47 -5.94 -16.38
N SER A 158 -6.64 -6.71 -15.66
CA SER A 158 -7.01 -7.21 -14.33
C SER A 158 -7.47 -6.05 -13.45
N THR A 159 -8.54 -6.25 -12.68
CA THR A 159 -9.10 -5.19 -11.85
C THR A 159 -8.63 -5.33 -10.40
N THR A 160 -8.50 -4.22 -9.70
CA THR A 160 -8.05 -4.17 -8.30
C THR A 160 -8.65 -2.96 -7.57
N THR A 161 -8.45 -2.90 -6.26
CA THR A 161 -8.65 -1.68 -5.46
C THR A 161 -7.34 -1.23 -4.82
N PRO A 162 -7.19 0.05 -4.44
CA PRO A 162 -6.04 0.50 -3.65
C PRO A 162 -5.89 -0.27 -2.33
N ARG A 163 -7.00 -0.63 -1.68
CA ARG A 163 -6.99 -1.40 -0.42
C ARG A 163 -6.40 -2.79 -0.58
N ASP A 164 -6.67 -3.45 -1.70
CA ASP A 164 -6.07 -4.76 -2.00
C ASP A 164 -4.58 -4.63 -2.33
N GLN A 165 -4.18 -3.58 -3.05
CA GLN A 165 -2.77 -3.33 -3.33
C GLN A 165 -1.97 -3.09 -2.05
N ILE A 166 -2.57 -2.45 -1.04
CA ILE A 166 -1.96 -2.33 0.29
C ILE A 166 -1.70 -3.69 0.95
N LYS A 167 -2.54 -4.72 0.72
CA LYS A 167 -2.29 -6.08 1.25
C LYS A 167 -1.03 -6.70 0.64
N LEU A 168 -0.87 -6.59 -0.66
CA LEU A 168 0.34 -7.03 -1.37
C LEU A 168 1.58 -6.25 -0.89
N LEU A 169 1.51 -4.92 -0.90
CA LEU A 169 2.62 -4.05 -0.48
C LEU A 169 3.03 -4.31 0.97
N ASN A 170 2.08 -4.52 1.87
CA ASN A 170 2.40 -4.80 3.27
C ASN A 170 3.16 -6.13 3.44
N ASN A 171 2.85 -7.13 2.61
CA ASN A 171 3.63 -8.37 2.60
C ASN A 171 5.03 -8.20 1.98
N ILE A 172 5.29 -7.14 1.21
CA ILE A 172 6.61 -6.85 0.62
C ILE A 172 7.47 -6.02 1.58
N PHE A 173 6.88 -4.98 2.19
CA PHE A 173 7.62 -3.95 2.93
C PHE A 173 7.59 -4.11 4.45
N TYR A 174 6.66 -4.90 4.99
CA TYR A 174 6.55 -5.16 6.44
C TYR A 174 6.66 -6.65 6.75
N LYS A 175 6.39 -7.05 8.00
CA LYS A 175 6.36 -8.46 8.38
C LYS A 175 5.37 -9.22 7.49
N SER A 176 5.81 -10.33 6.92
CA SER A 176 5.00 -11.22 6.10
C SER A 176 5.07 -12.64 6.63
N ASP A 177 3.93 -13.31 6.61
CA ASP A 177 3.81 -14.76 6.82
C ASP A 177 3.63 -15.51 5.47
N ILE A 178 3.69 -14.78 4.34
CA ILE A 178 3.49 -15.29 2.97
C ILE A 178 4.81 -15.30 2.20
N LEU A 179 5.54 -14.18 2.21
CA LEU A 179 6.83 -14.02 1.53
C LEU A 179 7.98 -14.23 2.51
N SER A 180 9.00 -14.98 2.10
CA SER A 180 10.27 -15.06 2.83
C SER A 180 11.02 -13.73 2.76
N SER A 181 11.94 -13.50 3.70
CA SER A 181 12.77 -12.28 3.69
C SER A 181 13.58 -12.11 2.40
N GLN A 182 14.00 -13.21 1.76
CA GLN A 182 14.70 -13.18 0.49
C GLN A 182 13.77 -12.73 -0.64
N GLN A 183 12.56 -13.29 -0.72
CA GLN A 183 11.57 -12.90 -1.73
C GLN A 183 11.16 -11.43 -1.57
N GLN A 184 10.94 -10.98 -0.32
CA GLN A 184 10.72 -9.57 -0.03
C GLN A 184 11.87 -8.70 -0.55
N GLN A 185 13.12 -9.10 -0.27
CA GLN A 185 14.29 -8.33 -0.70
C GLN A 185 14.40 -8.23 -2.22
N THR A 186 14.14 -9.32 -2.95
CA THR A 186 14.12 -9.30 -4.43
C THR A 186 13.11 -8.27 -4.95
N ILE A 187 11.86 -8.30 -4.46
CA ILE A 187 10.81 -7.37 -4.92
C ILE A 187 11.15 -5.92 -4.54
N ARG A 188 11.58 -5.69 -3.29
CA ARG A 188 11.95 -4.34 -2.82
C ARG A 188 13.10 -3.73 -3.60
N SER A 189 14.11 -4.53 -3.94
CA SER A 189 15.27 -4.06 -4.72
C SER A 189 14.83 -3.55 -6.08
N LEU A 190 14.08 -4.37 -6.83
CA LEU A 190 13.58 -4.00 -8.15
C LEU A 190 12.69 -2.75 -8.11
N MET A 191 11.76 -2.68 -7.15
CA MET A 191 10.90 -1.51 -7.00
C MET A 191 11.65 -0.24 -6.58
N SER A 192 12.85 -0.35 -6.00
CA SER A 192 13.68 0.80 -5.60
C SER A 192 14.62 1.28 -6.70
N ASN A 193 14.77 0.51 -7.77
CA ASN A 193 15.74 0.71 -8.85
C ASN A 193 15.07 1.02 -10.20
N VAL A 194 13.82 1.51 -10.18
CA VAL A 194 13.12 1.84 -11.43
C VAL A 194 13.84 2.93 -12.22
N ASP A 195 13.70 2.87 -13.55
CA ASP A 195 14.30 3.85 -14.45
C ASP A 195 13.80 5.28 -14.17
N ALA A 196 14.59 6.28 -14.53
CA ALA A 196 14.30 7.68 -14.23
C ALA A 196 12.91 8.13 -14.72
N ASP A 197 12.46 7.64 -15.87
CA ASP A 197 11.15 7.94 -16.45
C ASP A 197 9.98 7.26 -15.69
N GLN A 198 10.28 6.31 -14.80
CA GLN A 198 9.32 5.66 -13.90
C GLN A 198 9.25 6.34 -12.52
N THR A 199 10.05 7.38 -12.23
CA THR A 199 10.15 8.00 -10.90
C THR A 199 9.11 9.09 -10.60
N TRP A 200 7.92 9.00 -11.17
CA TRP A 200 6.79 9.92 -10.91
C TRP A 200 5.70 9.27 -10.04
N GLY A 201 4.71 10.05 -9.58
CA GLY A 201 3.55 9.51 -8.85
C GLY A 201 3.74 9.52 -7.34
N ILE A 202 3.67 8.36 -6.68
CA ILE A 202 3.80 8.28 -5.21
C ILE A 202 5.17 8.71 -4.68
N SER A 203 6.18 8.78 -5.55
CA SER A 203 7.52 9.30 -5.25
C SER A 203 7.56 10.83 -5.11
N ALA A 204 6.50 11.57 -5.48
CA ALA A 204 6.52 13.02 -5.45
C ALA A 204 6.93 13.59 -4.09
N ASP A 205 7.90 14.51 -4.11
CA ASP A 205 8.58 15.11 -2.95
C ASP A 205 9.29 14.10 -2.04
N SER A 206 9.59 12.87 -2.48
CA SER A 206 10.35 11.86 -1.76
C SER A 206 11.63 11.45 -2.46
N ASN A 207 12.72 11.31 -1.68
CA ASN A 207 14.01 10.80 -2.17
C ASN A 207 14.27 9.36 -1.71
N ASN A 208 13.31 8.74 -1.01
CA ASN A 208 13.43 7.36 -0.53
C ASN A 208 12.08 6.66 -0.71
N PHE A 209 12.00 5.87 -1.77
CA PHE A 209 10.79 5.20 -2.20
C PHE A 209 11.11 3.89 -2.91
N ALA A 210 10.10 3.03 -3.00
CA ALA A 210 10.07 1.89 -3.89
C ALA A 210 8.70 1.91 -4.58
N ILE A 211 8.67 1.87 -5.90
CA ILE A 211 7.50 2.28 -6.69
C ILE A 211 7.22 1.33 -7.84
N LYS A 212 5.94 1.20 -8.21
CA LYS A 212 5.54 0.75 -9.54
C LYS A 212 4.39 1.62 -10.05
N ASN A 213 4.58 2.17 -11.24
CA ASN A 213 3.56 2.90 -11.97
C ASN A 213 2.86 2.03 -13.01
N GLY A 214 1.66 2.43 -13.43
CA GLY A 214 0.95 1.84 -14.55
C GLY A 214 -0.05 2.79 -15.19
N TRP A 215 -0.02 2.88 -16.51
CA TRP A 215 -0.90 3.73 -17.28
C TRP A 215 -1.24 3.05 -18.61
N LEU A 216 -2.46 3.28 -19.09
CA LEU A 216 -2.89 2.93 -20.44
C LEU A 216 -4.17 3.70 -20.79
N SER A 217 -4.42 3.90 -22.08
CA SER A 217 -5.69 4.40 -22.56
C SER A 217 -6.58 3.22 -22.93
N TYR A 218 -7.79 3.14 -22.36
CA TYR A 218 -8.74 2.07 -22.65
C TYR A 218 -10.12 2.63 -22.97
N GLU A 219 -10.75 2.05 -23.99
CA GLU A 219 -12.09 2.44 -24.41
C GLU A 219 -13.09 2.33 -23.24
N GLY A 220 -13.94 3.35 -23.09
CA GLY A 220 -14.91 3.43 -22.00
C GLY A 220 -14.35 3.75 -20.60
N SER A 221 -13.02 3.74 -20.41
CA SER A 221 -12.35 4.10 -19.15
C SER A 221 -11.44 5.31 -19.25
N GLY A 222 -11.30 5.92 -20.43
CA GLY A 222 -10.38 7.05 -20.66
C GLY A 222 -8.93 6.69 -20.31
N TRP A 223 -8.17 7.68 -19.83
CA TRP A 223 -6.82 7.41 -19.33
C TRP A 223 -6.87 6.80 -17.93
N ILE A 224 -6.32 5.59 -17.81
CA ILE A 224 -6.01 4.92 -16.54
C ILE A 224 -4.59 5.31 -16.15
N VAL A 225 -4.40 5.81 -14.93
CA VAL A 225 -3.09 6.18 -14.38
C VAL A 225 -3.04 5.78 -12.92
N ASN A 226 -2.03 4.99 -12.55
CA ASN A 226 -1.91 4.35 -11.24
C ASN A 226 -0.46 4.43 -10.75
N SER A 227 -0.30 4.47 -9.44
CA SER A 227 1.00 4.45 -8.78
C SER A 227 0.89 3.78 -7.42
N ILE A 228 1.73 2.78 -7.16
CA ILE A 228 1.75 2.02 -5.91
C ILE A 228 3.16 1.91 -5.37
N GLY A 229 3.30 1.72 -4.06
CA GLY A 229 4.61 1.45 -3.48
C GLY A 229 4.74 1.77 -2.01
N TYR A 230 5.97 2.09 -1.64
CA TYR A 230 6.42 2.40 -0.30
C TYR A 230 7.18 3.72 -0.30
N VAL A 231 6.92 4.54 0.73
CA VAL A 231 7.62 5.81 0.95
C VAL A 231 8.23 5.78 2.34
N LYS A 232 9.55 5.98 2.41
CA LYS A 232 10.27 6.05 3.68
C LYS A 232 10.35 7.49 4.17
N ASN A 233 9.94 7.72 5.41
CA ASN A 233 10.14 8.98 6.11
C ASN A 233 11.21 8.84 7.20
N ASN A 234 12.05 9.87 7.36
CA ASN A 234 13.19 9.86 8.29
C ASN A 234 12.79 9.91 9.79
N ASN A 235 11.50 10.08 10.10
CA ASN A 235 10.93 10.17 11.45
C ASN A 235 10.15 8.90 11.88
N GLY A 236 10.30 7.78 11.16
CA GLY A 236 9.61 6.52 11.46
C GLY A 236 8.11 6.54 11.13
N THR A 237 7.69 7.41 10.21
CA THR A 237 6.31 7.45 9.67
C THR A 237 6.28 6.99 8.22
N ASP A 238 7.10 6.02 7.86
CA ASP A 238 7.05 5.34 6.58
C ASP A 238 5.68 4.69 6.34
N TYR A 239 5.33 4.46 5.08
CA TYR A 239 4.02 3.93 4.72
C TYR A 239 4.04 3.24 3.36
N THR A 240 3.11 2.31 3.18
CA THR A 240 2.72 1.84 1.84
C THR A 240 1.54 2.69 1.37
N ILE A 241 1.50 2.94 0.06
CA ILE A 241 0.51 3.78 -0.60
C ILE A 241 0.13 3.17 -1.94
N ALA A 242 -1.15 3.25 -2.28
CA ALA A 242 -1.67 2.91 -3.58
C ALA A 242 -2.65 4.00 -4.03
N VAL A 243 -2.45 4.54 -5.23
CA VAL A 243 -3.32 5.54 -5.84
C VAL A 243 -3.72 5.05 -7.22
N TYR A 244 -5.02 5.02 -7.48
CA TYR A 244 -5.60 4.58 -8.73
C TYR A 244 -6.52 5.66 -9.27
N THR A 245 -6.41 5.91 -10.57
CA THR A 245 -7.25 6.87 -11.28
C THR A 245 -7.66 6.31 -12.64
N ASP A 246 -8.90 6.58 -13.04
CA ASP A 246 -9.37 6.35 -14.40
C ASP A 246 -10.35 7.44 -14.83
N ASN A 247 -10.80 7.38 -16.07
CA ASN A 247 -11.60 8.42 -16.72
C ASN A 247 -10.90 9.80 -16.70
N ASN A 248 -9.56 9.79 -16.69
CA ASN A 248 -8.78 11.01 -16.84
C ASN A 248 -8.84 11.49 -18.31
N SER A 249 -8.86 12.80 -18.52
CA SER A 249 -8.82 13.39 -19.87
C SER A 249 -7.46 13.20 -20.55
N SER A 250 -6.38 13.03 -19.77
CA SER A 250 -5.03 12.77 -20.25
C SER A 250 -4.22 11.96 -19.23
N MET A 251 -3.16 11.30 -19.68
CA MET A 251 -2.16 10.67 -18.79
C MET A 251 -1.59 11.70 -17.81
N ALA A 252 -1.20 12.87 -18.32
CA ALA A 252 -0.60 13.94 -17.52
C ALA A 252 -1.54 14.43 -16.40
N GLY A 253 -2.85 14.53 -16.68
CA GLY A 253 -3.84 14.89 -15.66
C GLY A 253 -3.97 13.85 -14.54
N GLY A 254 -3.94 12.56 -14.90
CA GLY A 254 -3.93 11.47 -13.93
C GLY A 254 -2.64 11.47 -13.09
N GLN A 255 -1.48 11.63 -13.72
CA GLN A 255 -0.19 11.75 -13.04
C GLN A 255 -0.21 12.94 -12.06
N GLN A 256 -0.64 14.12 -12.50
CA GLN A 256 -0.72 15.30 -11.65
C GLN A 256 -1.62 15.07 -10.42
N THR A 257 -2.75 14.38 -10.59
CA THR A 257 -3.67 14.03 -9.50
C THR A 257 -2.97 13.12 -8.48
N ILE A 258 -2.27 12.08 -8.94
CA ILE A 258 -1.52 11.15 -8.08
C ILE A 258 -0.44 11.90 -7.30
N GLU A 259 0.35 12.74 -7.97
CA GLU A 259 1.44 13.44 -7.31
C GLU A 259 0.93 14.47 -6.30
N GLN A 260 -0.19 15.15 -6.57
CA GLN A 260 -0.84 16.02 -5.58
C GLN A 260 -1.25 15.23 -4.33
N LEU A 261 -1.87 14.06 -4.52
CA LEU A 261 -2.24 13.17 -3.41
C LEU A 261 -1.00 12.67 -2.64
N ALA A 262 0.07 12.33 -3.34
CA ALA A 262 1.32 11.88 -2.73
C ALA A 262 1.94 12.97 -1.83
N ARG A 263 2.04 14.21 -2.32
CA ARG A 263 2.60 15.35 -1.57
C ARG A 263 1.81 15.64 -0.30
N VAL A 264 0.48 15.71 -0.40
CA VAL A 264 -0.35 15.99 0.79
C VAL A 264 -0.38 14.82 1.76
N THR A 265 -0.30 13.58 1.27
CA THR A 265 -0.15 12.38 2.11
C THR A 265 1.14 12.43 2.91
N LYS A 266 2.27 12.68 2.24
CA LYS A 266 3.58 12.78 2.91
C LYS A 266 3.56 13.82 4.03
N ASN A 267 2.95 14.97 3.79
CA ASN A 267 2.80 16.02 4.81
C ASN A 267 1.85 15.64 5.94
N ALA A 268 0.77 14.90 5.67
CA ALA A 268 -0.16 14.40 6.68
C ALA A 268 0.42 13.24 7.50
N MET A 269 1.39 12.51 6.98
CA MET A 269 2.05 11.38 7.68
C MET A 269 3.11 11.82 8.68
N LYS A 270 3.68 13.03 8.54
CA LYS A 270 4.63 13.64 9.50
C LYS A 270 4.01 13.81 10.89
#